data_AF-A0A945GYR3-F1
#
_entry.id   AF-A0A945GYR3-F1
#
_cell.length_a   1.000
_cell.length_b   1.000
_cell.length_c   1.000
_cell.angle_alpha   90.00
_cell.angle_beta   90.00
_cell.angle_gamma   90.00
#
_symmetry.space_group_name_H-M   'P 1'
#
loop_
_entity.id
_entity.type
_entity.pdbx_description
1 polymer ?
#
loop_
_entity_poly.entity_id
_entity_poly.type
_entity_poly.pdbx_seq_one_letter_code
_entity_poly.pdbx_strand_id
1 'polypeptide(L)'
;MPVIFENPANTPSNKSQKYSLHLSALAYWYNTKSGYKVSVSKPIVDRLTLTYDIADPELQLIICQYLWNTAADDNYPSIQNAKTKLKKMFGAPNYGTSVQFVPPGNIGSVFIQARMGNALQKSGKPKSKPKEQAFLRFDLNPARLGSHGLSLFKDELSNIFLETADVAWAALATKATISRLDIAVDLINVDIEDLMFRYKKTGGKSSNYFGVSTKLETRYLNVKKGGSKTYVYDRRQRLLDLQKSGGGSGPEYGDTPHTRIEFRTNTKKPVVELPKLMNHSKKIEIFDIDAGDPPEEAHHWRLFQDSCRYRGLSGALELLPEGLRGKYEATVQSVESELWRPDSLWEKWPESLKASGLLDLGE
;
A
#
# COMPACT_ATOMS: atom_id res chain seq x y z
N MET A 1 -1.35 5.54 22.91
CA MET A 1 -0.06 6.23 23.11
C MET A 1 1.00 5.53 22.26
N PRO A 2 1.91 6.26 21.59
CA PRO A 2 3.08 5.66 20.96
C PRO A 2 3.98 5.07 22.04
N VAL A 3 4.53 3.87 21.80
CA VAL A 3 5.54 3.26 22.66
C VAL A 3 6.90 3.46 21.99
N ILE A 4 7.86 3.94 22.76
CA ILE A 4 9.25 4.08 22.31
C ILE A 4 9.91 2.71 22.52
N PHE A 5 10.38 2.13 21.43
CA PHE A 5 11.17 0.90 21.44
C PHE A 5 12.63 1.29 21.35
N GLU A 6 13.46 0.65 22.19
CA GLU A 6 14.92 0.79 22.13
C GLU A 6 15.50 -0.50 21.58
N ASN A 7 16.28 -0.42 20.50
CA ASN A 7 17.02 -1.54 19.97
C ASN A 7 18.52 -1.34 20.26
N PRO A 8 19.20 -2.20 21.04
CA PRO A 8 20.66 -2.25 21.06
C PRO A 8 21.14 -2.79 19.71
N ALA A 9 21.56 -1.91 18.81
CA ALA A 9 22.01 -2.34 17.49
C ALA A 9 23.38 -3.04 17.59
N ASN A 10 23.52 -4.24 17.02
CA ASN A 10 24.81 -4.75 16.55
C ASN A 10 25.09 -4.20 15.15
N THR A 11 25.13 -2.87 15.02
CA THR A 11 25.68 -2.21 13.82
C THR A 11 27.01 -1.57 14.20
N PRO A 12 27.92 -1.26 13.24
CA PRO A 12 29.22 -0.63 13.53
C PRO A 12 29.11 0.70 14.29
N SER A 13 27.92 1.28 14.32
CA SER A 13 27.53 2.38 15.19
C SER A 13 27.01 1.81 16.52
N ASN A 14 27.82 1.84 17.58
CA ASN A 14 27.52 1.46 18.97
C ASN A 14 26.41 2.30 19.66
N LYS A 15 25.35 2.72 18.95
CA LYS A 15 24.22 3.46 19.50
C LYS A 15 22.94 2.66 19.33
N SER A 16 22.20 2.50 20.43
CA SER A 16 20.86 1.95 20.38
C SER A 16 19.94 2.87 19.56
N GLN A 17 19.23 2.30 18.58
CA GLN A 17 18.25 3.06 17.81
C GLN A 17 16.91 3.02 18.53
N LYS A 18 16.37 4.20 18.84
CA LYS A 18 15.04 4.35 19.43
C LYS A 18 14.04 4.72 18.34
N TYR A 19 12.91 4.02 18.29
CA TYR A 19 11.81 4.37 17.39
C TYR A 19 10.47 4.30 18.11
N SER A 20 9.58 5.23 17.75
CA SER A 20 8.22 5.28 18.27
C SER A 20 7.31 4.45 17.38
N LEU A 21 6.61 3.47 17.96
CA LEU A 21 5.57 2.73 17.26
C LEU A 21 4.26 2.84 18.04
N HIS A 22 3.18 3.18 17.34
CA HIS A 22 1.84 3.09 17.90
C HIS A 22 1.46 1.63 18.10
N LEU A 23 1.25 1.20 19.35
CA LEU A 23 0.82 -0.19 19.65
C LEU A 23 -0.46 -0.58 18.92
N SER A 24 -1.36 0.37 18.66
CA SER A 24 -2.58 0.14 17.89
C SER A 24 -2.31 -0.29 16.45
N ALA A 25 -1.13 0.02 15.90
CA ALA A 25 -0.70 -0.37 14.56
C ALA A 25 0.06 -1.70 14.54
N LEU A 26 0.41 -2.30 15.70
CA LEU A 26 1.18 -3.54 15.79
C LEU A 26 0.25 -4.77 15.70
N ALA A 27 0.60 -5.75 14.86
CA ALA A 27 -0.05 -7.06 14.85
C ALA A 27 0.60 -7.99 15.86
N TYR A 28 1.92 -8.15 15.75
CA TYR A 28 2.76 -8.97 16.62
C TYR A 28 4.23 -8.58 16.46
N TRP A 29 5.08 -9.17 17.29
CA TRP A 29 6.53 -9.09 17.18
C TRP A 29 7.12 -10.50 17.14
N TYR A 30 8.32 -10.63 16.60
CA TYR A 30 9.17 -11.81 16.83
C TYR A 30 10.56 -11.34 17.24
N ASN A 31 11.24 -12.18 18.03
CA ASN A 31 12.65 -11.97 18.37
C ASN A 31 13.47 -12.82 17.42
N THR A 32 14.52 -12.24 16.84
CA THR A 32 15.52 -13.01 16.11
C THR A 32 16.38 -13.78 17.10
N LYS A 33 17.02 -14.86 16.64
CA LYS A 33 18.01 -15.59 17.45
C LYS A 33 19.19 -14.72 17.86
N SER A 34 19.55 -13.74 17.03
CA SER A 34 20.58 -12.73 17.30
C SER A 34 20.14 -11.65 18.31
N GLY A 35 18.92 -11.74 18.84
CA GLY A 35 18.45 -10.97 19.99
C GLY A 35 17.78 -9.63 19.67
N TYR A 36 17.64 -9.25 18.40
CA TYR A 36 16.90 -8.05 18.02
C TYR A 36 15.43 -8.36 17.75
N LYS A 37 14.59 -7.33 17.91
CA LYS A 37 13.14 -7.45 17.81
C LYS A 37 12.63 -6.87 16.50
N VAL A 38 11.86 -7.64 15.75
CA VAL A 38 11.19 -7.15 14.54
C VAL A 38 9.70 -7.02 14.82
N SER A 39 9.17 -5.85 14.49
CA SER A 39 7.76 -5.52 14.69
C SER A 39 7.00 -5.64 13.38
N VAL A 40 5.85 -6.31 13.40
CA VAL A 40 5.00 -6.49 12.22
C VAL A 40 3.72 -5.70 12.40
N SER A 41 3.41 -4.81 11.45
CA SER A 41 2.19 -4.00 11.52
C SER A 41 0.93 -4.81 11.26
N LYS A 42 -0.21 -4.32 11.72
CA LYS A 42 -1.51 -4.76 11.22
C LYS A 42 -1.60 -4.46 9.72
N PRO A 43 -2.38 -5.25 8.94
CA PRO A 43 -2.67 -4.90 7.57
C PRO A 43 -3.38 -3.54 7.50
N ILE A 44 -2.99 -2.68 6.59
CA ILE A 44 -3.61 -1.35 6.38
C ILE A 44 -4.10 -1.20 4.94
N VAL A 45 -5.10 -0.34 4.74
CA VAL A 45 -5.51 0.08 3.39
C VAL A 45 -4.64 1.27 2.97
N ASP A 46 -3.60 1.01 2.19
CA ASP A 46 -2.69 2.06 1.69
C ASP A 46 -3.23 2.72 0.42
N ARG A 47 -4.12 2.06 -0.32
CA ARG A 47 -4.85 2.71 -1.42
C ARG A 47 -6.21 2.08 -1.64
N LEU A 48 -7.20 2.92 -1.88
CA LEU A 48 -8.54 2.53 -2.27
C LEU A 48 -8.95 3.37 -3.49
N THR A 49 -9.44 2.70 -4.52
CA THR A 49 -10.08 3.36 -5.67
C THR A 49 -11.49 2.84 -5.83
N LEU A 50 -12.46 3.75 -5.62
CA LEU A 50 -13.88 3.49 -5.82
C LEU A 50 -14.30 4.05 -7.17
N THR A 51 -15.14 3.31 -7.88
CA THR A 51 -15.81 3.77 -9.09
C THR A 51 -17.30 3.57 -8.94
N TYR A 52 -18.07 4.60 -9.28
CA TYR A 52 -19.51 4.62 -9.12
C TYR A 52 -20.15 5.28 -10.34
N ASP A 53 -21.24 4.72 -10.84
CA ASP A 53 -21.93 5.26 -12.00
C ASP A 53 -23.21 5.97 -11.55
N ILE A 54 -23.48 7.13 -12.12
CA ILE A 54 -24.69 7.92 -11.87
C ILE A 54 -25.54 7.81 -13.13
N ALA A 55 -26.74 7.25 -13.01
CA ALA A 55 -27.60 7.05 -14.18
C ALA A 55 -28.21 8.36 -14.69
N ASP A 56 -28.55 9.27 -13.78
CA ASP A 56 -29.23 10.53 -14.08
C ASP A 56 -28.27 11.55 -14.74
N PRO A 57 -28.51 11.93 -16.02
CA PRO A 57 -27.69 12.91 -16.73
C PRO A 57 -27.72 14.33 -16.14
N GLU A 58 -28.83 14.74 -15.51
CA GLU A 58 -28.93 16.07 -14.89
C GLU A 58 -28.05 16.14 -13.65
N LEU A 59 -28.13 15.11 -12.80
CA LEU A 59 -27.24 14.96 -11.65
C LEU A 59 -25.76 14.90 -12.07
N GLN A 60 -25.43 14.21 -13.17
CA GLN A 60 -24.07 14.23 -13.71
C GLN A 60 -23.57 15.65 -14.06
N LEU A 61 -24.43 16.48 -14.66
CA LEU A 61 -24.13 17.87 -14.98
C LEU A 61 -23.91 18.72 -13.73
N ILE A 62 -24.82 18.62 -12.75
CA ILE A 62 -24.73 19.31 -11.46
C ILE A 62 -23.41 18.98 -10.77
N ILE A 63 -23.07 17.70 -10.68
CA ILE A 63 -21.81 17.24 -10.07
C ILE A 63 -20.59 17.82 -10.77
N CYS A 64 -20.56 17.77 -12.12
CA CYS A 64 -19.43 18.30 -12.87
C CYS A 64 -19.27 19.81 -12.67
N GLN A 65 -20.37 20.56 -12.64
CA GLN A 65 -20.37 22.00 -12.44
C GLN A 65 -19.97 22.37 -11.01
N TYR A 66 -20.47 21.66 -10.01
CA TYR A 66 -20.11 21.85 -8.61
C TYR A 66 -18.60 21.66 -8.42
N LEU A 67 -18.07 20.50 -8.83
CA LEU A 67 -16.63 20.22 -8.71
C LEU A 67 -15.76 21.26 -9.41
N TRP A 68 -16.24 21.82 -10.54
CA TRP A 68 -15.53 22.89 -11.23
C TRP A 68 -15.56 24.21 -10.45
N ASN A 69 -16.74 24.62 -9.99
CA ASN A 69 -16.94 25.89 -9.28
C ASN A 69 -16.20 25.89 -7.94
N THR A 70 -16.37 24.85 -7.14
CA THR A 70 -15.76 24.75 -5.80
C THR A 70 -14.25 24.71 -5.87
N ALA A 71 -13.66 24.08 -6.90
CA ALA A 71 -12.22 24.08 -7.10
C ALA A 71 -11.65 25.42 -7.62
N ALA A 72 -12.51 26.37 -8.00
CA ALA A 72 -12.15 27.71 -8.45
C ALA A 72 -12.54 28.80 -7.43
N ASP A 73 -13.20 28.42 -6.34
CA ASP A 73 -13.67 29.34 -5.29
C ASP A 73 -12.69 29.32 -4.10
N ASP A 74 -12.07 30.47 -3.84
CA ASP A 74 -11.10 30.64 -2.76
C ASP A 74 -11.71 30.43 -1.36
N ASN A 75 -13.04 30.41 -1.23
CA ASN A 75 -13.73 30.07 0.02
C ASN A 75 -13.69 28.57 0.35
N TYR A 76 -13.26 27.72 -0.59
CA TYR A 76 -13.14 26.26 -0.40
C TYR A 76 -11.69 25.79 -0.56
N PRO A 77 -10.76 26.23 0.32
CA PRO A 77 -9.33 25.93 0.18
C PRO A 77 -8.98 24.43 0.29
N SER A 78 -9.89 23.63 0.85
CA SER A 78 -9.78 22.17 0.94
C SER A 78 -10.00 21.46 -0.40
N ILE A 79 -10.61 22.11 -1.40
CA ILE A 79 -10.86 21.55 -2.73
C ILE A 79 -10.00 22.26 -3.77
N GLN A 80 -9.12 21.52 -4.41
CA GLN A 80 -8.11 22.06 -5.32
C GLN A 80 -8.24 21.44 -6.70
N ASN A 81 -8.00 22.21 -7.75
CA ASN A 81 -7.94 21.67 -9.12
C ASN A 81 -6.80 20.65 -9.24
N ALA A 82 -7.12 19.42 -9.62
CA ALA A 82 -6.15 18.32 -9.69
C ALA A 82 -5.76 17.93 -11.11
N LYS A 83 -6.29 18.60 -12.15
CA LYS A 83 -6.15 18.15 -13.55
C LYS A 83 -4.68 18.00 -13.98
N THR A 84 -3.84 18.99 -13.67
CA THR A 84 -2.42 18.97 -14.01
C THR A 84 -1.64 17.95 -13.17
N LYS A 85 -1.97 17.82 -11.87
CA LYS A 85 -1.35 16.88 -10.95
C LYS A 85 -1.65 15.43 -11.34
N LEU A 86 -2.92 15.12 -11.62
CA LEU A 86 -3.35 13.81 -12.10
C LEU A 86 -2.78 13.49 -13.48
N LYS A 87 -2.67 14.48 -14.38
CA LYS A 87 -2.01 14.30 -15.68
C LYS A 87 -0.55 13.85 -15.51
N LYS A 88 0.18 14.43 -14.56
CA LYS A 88 1.55 14.04 -14.23
C LYS A 88 1.62 12.65 -13.57
N MET A 89 0.68 12.32 -12.68
CA MET A 89 0.71 11.07 -11.90
C MET A 89 0.16 9.85 -12.66
N PHE A 90 -0.82 10.04 -13.54
CA PHE A 90 -1.59 8.94 -14.15
C PHE A 90 -1.70 9.02 -15.68
N GLY A 91 -1.08 10.03 -16.32
CA GLY A 91 -1.29 10.34 -17.73
C GLY A 91 -2.56 11.17 -17.97
N ALA A 92 -2.86 11.50 -19.24
CA ALA A 92 -4.02 12.35 -19.57
C ALA A 92 -5.32 11.77 -18.96
N PRO A 93 -6.01 12.52 -18.07
CA PRO A 93 -7.18 11.98 -17.42
C PRO A 93 -8.29 11.73 -18.46
N ASN A 94 -8.81 10.50 -18.48
CA ASN A 94 -10.02 10.17 -19.24
C ASN A 94 -11.28 10.81 -18.60
N TYR A 95 -11.13 11.41 -17.43
CA TYR A 95 -12.15 12.17 -16.72
C TYR A 95 -12.06 13.66 -17.11
N GLY A 96 -13.21 14.30 -17.32
CA GLY A 96 -13.26 15.68 -17.79
C GLY A 96 -13.05 16.70 -16.66
N THR A 97 -13.52 16.36 -15.45
CA THR A 97 -13.33 17.14 -14.23
C THR A 97 -12.54 16.32 -13.21
N SER A 98 -11.63 16.97 -12.49
CA SER A 98 -10.76 16.32 -11.52
C SER A 98 -10.33 17.30 -10.45
N VAL A 99 -10.69 17.00 -9.21
CA VAL A 99 -10.34 17.79 -8.03
C VAL A 99 -9.61 16.92 -7.01
N GLN A 100 -8.94 17.58 -6.08
CA GLN A 100 -8.30 16.97 -4.93
C GLN A 100 -8.90 17.61 -3.68
N PHE A 101 -9.51 16.79 -2.84
CA PHE A 101 -9.89 17.17 -1.49
C PHE A 101 -8.70 16.93 -0.54
N VAL A 102 -8.27 17.98 0.16
CA VAL A 102 -7.21 17.95 1.17
C VAL A 102 -7.87 18.34 2.50
N PRO A 103 -8.17 17.37 3.38
CA PRO A 103 -8.75 17.68 4.67
C PRO A 103 -7.81 18.58 5.49
N PRO A 104 -8.32 19.63 6.15
CA PRO A 104 -7.50 20.51 6.99
C PRO A 104 -6.67 19.72 8.02
N GLY A 105 -5.39 20.06 8.14
CA GLY A 105 -4.47 19.39 9.09
C GLY A 105 -4.13 17.93 8.75
N ASN A 106 -4.51 17.42 7.57
CA ASN A 106 -4.30 16.03 7.18
C ASN A 106 -3.16 15.87 6.16
N ILE A 107 -2.39 14.79 6.27
CA ILE A 107 -1.32 14.47 5.32
C ILE A 107 -1.82 13.70 4.08
N GLY A 108 -3.02 13.13 4.14
CA GLY A 108 -3.70 12.44 3.07
C GLY A 108 -4.55 13.37 2.21
N SER A 109 -5.04 12.85 1.09
CA SER A 109 -5.99 13.55 0.24
C SER A 109 -6.83 12.56 -0.54
N VAL A 110 -7.97 13.01 -1.06
CA VAL A 110 -8.84 12.24 -1.93
C VAL A 110 -8.87 12.91 -3.30
N PHE A 111 -8.60 12.14 -4.35
CA PHE A 111 -8.86 12.61 -5.71
C PHE A 111 -10.27 12.21 -6.11
N ILE A 112 -11.04 13.19 -6.58
CA ILE A 112 -12.41 13.01 -7.05
C ILE A 112 -12.41 13.35 -8.55
N GLN A 113 -12.86 12.40 -9.37
CA GLN A 113 -12.88 12.56 -10.81
C GLN A 113 -14.28 12.26 -11.34
N ALA A 114 -14.77 13.14 -12.22
CA ALA A 114 -16.07 12.98 -12.88
C ALA A 114 -15.89 12.95 -14.40
N ARG A 115 -16.58 12.00 -15.05
CA ARG A 115 -16.53 11.85 -16.50
C ARG A 115 -17.36 12.98 -17.07
N MET A 116 -16.85 13.72 -18.04
CA MET A 116 -17.75 14.61 -18.78
C MET A 116 -18.72 13.73 -19.56
N GLY A 117 -20.00 13.81 -19.22
CA GLY A 117 -21.06 13.17 -20.00
C GLY A 117 -20.99 13.60 -21.47
N ASN A 118 -21.64 12.83 -22.34
CA ASN A 118 -21.64 13.10 -23.79
C ASN A 118 -22.12 14.53 -24.13
N ALA A 119 -22.91 15.17 -23.25
CA ALA A 119 -23.44 16.53 -23.41
C ALA A 119 -22.37 17.66 -23.39
N LEU A 120 -21.18 17.44 -22.84
CA LEU A 120 -20.11 18.46 -22.74
C LEU A 120 -18.94 18.25 -23.71
N GLN A 121 -18.97 17.20 -24.55
CA GLN A 121 -17.94 16.95 -25.55
C GLN A 121 -18.13 17.88 -26.77
N LYS A 122 -17.70 19.13 -26.63
CA LYS A 122 -17.75 20.21 -27.66
C LYS A 122 -16.94 19.95 -28.96
N SER A 123 -16.42 18.75 -29.19
CA SER A 123 -15.68 18.42 -30.41
C SER A 123 -16.35 17.24 -31.09
N GLY A 124 -17.13 17.50 -32.14
CA GLY A 124 -17.84 16.51 -32.96
C GLY A 124 -16.94 15.53 -33.74
N LYS A 125 -15.85 15.06 -33.13
CA LYS A 125 -15.03 13.97 -33.62
C LYS A 125 -15.35 12.73 -32.79
N PRO A 126 -15.95 11.68 -33.39
CA PRO A 126 -16.17 10.42 -32.70
C PRO A 126 -14.79 9.83 -32.37
N LYS A 127 -14.41 9.85 -31.09
CA LYS A 127 -13.30 9.00 -30.65
C LYS A 127 -13.81 7.57 -30.53
N SER A 128 -12.93 6.64 -30.86
CA SER A 128 -13.11 5.19 -30.75
C SER A 128 -13.91 4.79 -29.51
N LYS A 129 -14.78 3.78 -29.66
CA LYS A 129 -15.75 3.24 -28.68
C LYS A 129 -15.49 3.72 -27.24
N PRO A 130 -16.43 4.42 -26.59
CA PRO A 130 -16.24 4.86 -25.21
C PRO A 130 -15.89 3.63 -24.38
N LYS A 131 -14.70 3.63 -23.76
CA LYS A 131 -14.41 2.64 -22.73
C LYS A 131 -15.49 2.82 -21.67
N GLU A 132 -16.19 1.73 -21.33
CA GLU A 132 -17.13 1.69 -20.20
C GLU A 132 -16.38 2.13 -18.94
N GLN A 133 -16.50 3.41 -18.64
CA GLN A 133 -15.83 4.06 -17.54
C GLN A 133 -16.93 4.67 -16.69
N ALA A 134 -16.98 4.28 -15.41
CA ALA A 134 -17.93 4.81 -14.46
C ALA A 134 -17.88 6.35 -14.42
N PHE A 135 -19.02 6.99 -14.17
CA PHE A 135 -19.10 8.43 -14.11
C PHE A 135 -18.18 9.04 -13.03
N LEU A 136 -18.17 8.48 -11.81
CA LEU A 136 -17.34 8.93 -10.69
C LEU A 136 -16.19 7.96 -10.42
N ARG A 137 -15.04 8.53 -10.05
CA ARG A 137 -13.90 7.83 -9.45
C ARG A 137 -13.37 8.59 -8.25
N PHE A 138 -13.16 7.86 -7.16
CA PHE A 138 -12.52 8.34 -5.94
C PHE A 138 -11.21 7.56 -5.76
N ASP A 139 -10.09 8.25 -5.52
CA ASP A 139 -8.78 7.65 -5.25
C ASP A 139 -8.23 8.23 -3.95
N LEU A 140 -8.06 7.38 -2.93
CA LEU A 140 -7.69 7.80 -1.58
C LEU A 140 -6.69 6.81 -0.95
N ASN A 141 -5.93 7.30 0.03
CA ASN A 141 -5.10 6.48 0.92
C ASN A 141 -5.68 6.58 2.34
N PRO A 142 -6.53 5.61 2.75
CA PRO A 142 -7.13 5.61 4.09
C PRO A 142 -6.11 5.59 5.22
N ALA A 143 -4.96 4.94 5.06
CA ALA A 143 -3.89 4.95 6.08
C ALA A 143 -3.32 6.36 6.32
N ARG A 144 -3.23 7.20 5.27
CA ARG A 144 -2.79 8.60 5.39
C ARG A 144 -3.89 9.55 5.86
N LEU A 145 -5.14 9.26 5.53
CA LEU A 145 -6.29 10.04 5.98
C LEU A 145 -6.58 9.80 7.47
N GLY A 146 -6.47 8.55 7.92
CA GLY A 146 -6.98 8.13 9.22
C GLY A 146 -8.50 8.26 9.32
N SER A 147 -9.07 7.85 10.45
CA SER A 147 -10.51 7.95 10.70
C SER A 147 -11.01 9.40 10.64
N HIS A 148 -10.24 10.34 11.21
CA HIS A 148 -10.60 11.75 11.22
C HIS A 148 -10.63 12.37 9.81
N GLY A 149 -9.57 12.20 9.01
CA GLY A 149 -9.54 12.74 7.65
C GLY A 149 -10.59 12.09 6.75
N LEU A 150 -10.90 10.82 6.98
CA LEU A 150 -11.99 10.15 6.28
C LEU A 150 -13.36 10.67 6.72
N SER A 151 -13.57 10.99 8.01
CA SER A 151 -14.80 11.63 8.48
C SER A 151 -15.03 12.96 7.77
N LEU A 152 -14.02 13.84 7.75
CA LEU A 152 -14.09 15.12 7.04
C LEU A 152 -14.40 14.95 5.55
N PHE A 153 -13.87 13.90 4.92
CA PHE A 153 -14.21 13.59 3.54
C PHE A 153 -15.68 13.16 3.37
N LYS A 154 -16.27 12.43 4.31
CA LYS A 154 -17.69 12.04 4.25
C LYS A 154 -18.61 13.25 4.42
N ASP A 155 -18.24 14.17 5.30
CA ASP A 155 -18.95 15.44 5.49
C ASP A 155 -18.87 16.25 4.18
N GLU A 156 -17.67 16.34 3.58
CA GLU A 156 -17.47 17.01 2.30
C GLU A 156 -18.23 16.34 1.15
N LEU A 157 -18.32 15.01 1.11
CA LEU A 157 -19.15 14.31 0.13
C LEU A 157 -20.61 14.76 0.22
N SER A 158 -21.14 14.91 1.42
CA SER A 158 -22.52 15.35 1.63
C SER A 158 -22.74 16.77 1.11
N ASN A 159 -21.74 17.66 1.30
CA ASN A 159 -21.75 19.02 0.75
C ASN A 159 -21.65 19.03 -0.79
N ILE A 160 -20.73 18.25 -1.36
CA ILE A 160 -20.50 18.15 -2.81
C ILE A 160 -21.75 17.68 -3.55
N PHE A 161 -22.45 16.72 -2.95
CA PHE A 161 -23.58 16.05 -3.58
C PHE A 161 -24.94 16.54 -3.06
N LEU A 162 -24.99 17.68 -2.36
CA LEU A 162 -26.22 18.32 -1.85
C LEU A 162 -27.14 17.33 -1.11
N GLU A 163 -26.56 16.49 -0.25
CA GLU A 163 -27.28 15.45 0.51
C GLU A 163 -28.04 14.44 -0.36
N THR A 164 -27.69 14.31 -1.64
CA THR A 164 -28.31 13.30 -2.51
C THR A 164 -27.94 11.91 -1.99
N ALA A 165 -28.95 11.17 -1.52
CA ALA A 165 -28.78 9.86 -0.90
C ALA A 165 -28.01 8.85 -1.78
N ASP A 166 -28.06 9.02 -3.11
CA ASP A 166 -27.37 8.13 -4.05
C ASP A 166 -25.84 8.28 -4.10
N VAL A 167 -25.29 9.34 -3.50
CA VAL A 167 -23.84 9.63 -3.54
C VAL A 167 -23.22 9.86 -2.15
N ALA A 168 -24.03 9.75 -1.09
CA ALA A 168 -23.55 9.72 0.28
C ALA A 168 -22.57 8.57 0.53
N TRP A 169 -21.74 8.68 1.57
CA TRP A 169 -20.76 7.63 1.88
C TRP A 169 -21.41 6.27 2.09
N ALA A 170 -22.58 6.20 2.75
CA ALA A 170 -23.34 4.96 2.92
C ALA A 170 -23.67 4.29 1.57
N ALA A 171 -24.08 5.07 0.56
CA ALA A 171 -24.36 4.55 -0.78
C ALA A 171 -23.08 4.12 -1.50
N LEU A 172 -22.01 4.92 -1.45
CA LEU A 172 -20.72 4.54 -2.04
C LEU A 172 -20.14 3.28 -1.39
N ALA A 173 -20.19 3.19 -0.07
CA ALA A 173 -19.65 2.06 0.68
C ALA A 173 -20.38 0.74 0.39
N THR A 174 -21.65 0.81 -0.03
CA THR A 174 -22.49 -0.36 -0.31
C THR A 174 -22.61 -0.69 -1.80
N LYS A 175 -22.56 0.30 -2.69
CA LYS A 175 -22.83 0.13 -4.13
C LYS A 175 -21.61 0.35 -5.03
N ALA A 176 -20.59 1.11 -4.60
CA ALA A 176 -19.45 1.41 -5.45
C ALA A 176 -18.58 0.17 -5.72
N THR A 177 -18.00 0.11 -6.91
CA THR A 177 -17.04 -0.94 -7.29
C THR A 177 -15.64 -0.56 -6.82
N ILE A 178 -14.96 -1.48 -6.16
CA ILE A 178 -13.55 -1.33 -5.77
C ILE A 178 -12.65 -1.73 -6.95
N SER A 179 -12.31 -0.74 -7.77
CA SER A 179 -11.44 -0.94 -8.95
C SER A 179 -9.96 -1.14 -8.60
N ARG A 180 -9.53 -0.68 -7.42
CA ARG A 180 -8.20 -0.95 -6.85
C ARG A 180 -8.24 -0.91 -5.32
N LEU A 181 -7.54 -1.84 -4.71
CA LEU A 181 -7.28 -1.92 -3.28
C LEU A 181 -5.84 -2.36 -3.09
N ASP A 182 -5.02 -1.53 -2.44
CA ASP A 182 -3.66 -1.89 -2.04
C ASP A 182 -3.66 -2.12 -0.52
N ILE A 183 -3.38 -3.35 -0.10
CA ILE A 183 -3.27 -3.74 1.31
C ILE A 183 -1.79 -3.80 1.66
N ALA A 184 -1.35 -3.06 2.68
CA ALA A 184 0.04 -3.02 3.08
C ALA A 184 0.28 -3.65 4.46
N VAL A 185 1.47 -4.21 4.66
CA VAL A 185 2.00 -4.63 5.96
C VAL A 185 3.45 -4.14 6.03
N ASP A 186 3.81 -3.51 7.15
CA ASP A 186 5.16 -3.05 7.43
C ASP A 186 5.88 -4.03 8.34
N LEU A 187 7.12 -4.37 7.97
CA LEU A 187 8.09 -5.03 8.83
C LEU A 187 9.07 -3.96 9.30
N ILE A 188 9.14 -3.73 10.59
CA ILE A 188 9.91 -2.66 11.20
C ILE A 188 11.09 -3.27 11.94
N ASN A 189 12.26 -2.64 11.79
CA ASN A 189 13.55 -3.11 12.25
C ASN A 189 14.09 -4.31 11.46
N VAL A 190 13.78 -4.36 10.16
CA VAL A 190 14.35 -5.35 9.22
C VAL A 190 14.53 -4.73 7.84
N ASP A 191 15.72 -4.90 7.26
CA ASP A 191 16.04 -4.45 5.91
C ASP A 191 15.47 -5.43 4.88
N ILE A 192 15.11 -4.94 3.69
CA ILE A 192 14.60 -5.81 2.62
C ILE A 192 15.65 -6.81 2.15
N GLU A 193 16.93 -6.50 2.34
CA GLU A 193 18.03 -7.42 2.06
C GLU A 193 18.06 -8.58 3.07
N ASP A 194 17.63 -8.40 4.31
CA ASP A 194 17.65 -9.49 5.29
C ASP A 194 16.52 -10.51 5.06
N LEU A 195 15.68 -10.25 4.06
CA LEU A 195 14.49 -11.01 3.76
C LEU A 195 14.61 -11.82 2.46
N MET A 196 14.10 -13.05 2.53
CA MET A 196 13.84 -13.87 1.35
C MET A 196 12.33 -13.95 1.09
N PHE A 197 11.95 -13.83 -0.18
CA PHE A 197 10.55 -13.82 -0.63
C PHE A 197 10.27 -14.97 -1.58
N ARG A 198 9.22 -15.73 -1.30
CA ARG A 198 8.71 -16.80 -2.17
C ARG A 198 7.24 -16.55 -2.50
N TYR A 199 6.89 -16.57 -3.79
CA TYR A 199 5.49 -16.51 -4.21
C TYR A 199 4.97 -17.93 -4.39
N LYS A 200 3.87 -18.30 -3.73
CA LYS A 200 3.41 -19.71 -3.69
C LYS A 200 2.96 -20.25 -5.05
N LYS A 201 2.46 -19.39 -5.95
CA LYS A 201 2.05 -19.81 -7.30
C LYS A 201 3.20 -19.70 -8.29
N THR A 202 3.32 -20.70 -9.15
CA THR A 202 4.30 -20.74 -10.23
C THR A 202 3.85 -19.93 -11.46
N GLY A 203 4.79 -19.69 -12.38
CA GLY A 203 4.52 -19.14 -13.72
C GLY A 203 4.58 -17.61 -13.86
N GLY A 204 5.12 -16.89 -12.87
CA GLY A 204 5.44 -15.46 -12.99
C GLY A 204 6.94 -15.20 -12.85
N LYS A 205 7.38 -14.02 -13.27
CA LYS A 205 8.77 -13.55 -13.08
C LYS A 205 8.90 -12.75 -11.77
N SER A 206 10.12 -12.59 -11.27
CA SER A 206 10.42 -11.56 -10.28
C SER A 206 11.23 -10.44 -10.94
N SER A 207 11.06 -9.21 -10.47
CA SER A 207 11.85 -8.05 -10.92
C SER A 207 12.38 -7.31 -9.71
N ASN A 208 13.70 -7.13 -9.66
CA ASN A 208 14.40 -6.43 -8.59
C ASN A 208 14.88 -5.07 -9.11
N TYR A 209 14.71 -4.03 -8.30
CA TYR A 209 15.21 -2.69 -8.54
C TYR A 209 16.21 -2.36 -7.45
N PHE A 210 17.42 -2.01 -7.86
CA PHE A 210 18.51 -1.65 -6.99
C PHE A 210 18.75 -0.14 -7.06
N GLY A 211 18.99 0.47 -5.91
CA GLY A 211 19.35 1.87 -5.81
C GLY A 211 20.76 2.14 -6.33
N VAL A 212 21.14 3.42 -6.37
CA VAL A 212 22.52 3.84 -6.71
C VAL A 212 23.53 3.29 -5.70
N SER A 213 23.11 3.09 -4.46
CA SER A 213 23.88 2.42 -3.41
C SER A 213 24.06 0.92 -3.63
N THR A 214 23.53 0.37 -4.73
CA THR A 214 23.46 -1.06 -5.08
C THR A 214 22.59 -1.91 -4.16
N LYS A 215 21.96 -1.30 -3.14
CA LYS A 215 21.02 -1.99 -2.26
C LYS A 215 19.72 -2.29 -2.97
N LEU A 216 19.10 -3.42 -2.62
CA LEU A 216 17.75 -3.75 -3.08
C LEU A 216 16.75 -2.71 -2.54
N GLU A 217 16.03 -2.02 -3.41
CA GLU A 217 15.01 -1.03 -2.99
C GLU A 217 13.59 -1.54 -3.24
N THR A 218 13.36 -2.30 -4.30
CA THR A 218 12.03 -2.83 -4.62
C THR A 218 12.12 -4.19 -5.30
N ARG A 219 11.27 -5.12 -4.88
CA ARG A 219 11.08 -6.44 -5.49
C ARG A 219 9.62 -6.63 -5.87
N TYR A 220 9.36 -6.76 -7.17
CA TYR A 220 8.06 -7.18 -7.69
C TYR A 220 8.01 -8.69 -7.82
N LEU A 221 6.99 -9.32 -7.23
CA LEU A 221 6.80 -10.76 -7.22
C LEU A 221 5.72 -11.17 -8.22
N ASN A 222 5.89 -12.32 -8.88
CA ASN A 222 4.90 -12.89 -9.80
C ASN A 222 4.43 -11.89 -10.88
N VAL A 223 5.38 -11.19 -11.50
CA VAL A 223 5.17 -10.28 -12.62
C VAL A 223 4.61 -11.05 -13.81
N LYS A 224 3.44 -10.62 -14.29
CA LYS A 224 2.76 -11.15 -15.48
C LYS A 224 2.46 -10.02 -16.46
N LYS A 225 1.75 -10.31 -17.56
CA LYS A 225 1.20 -9.29 -18.45
C LYS A 225 0.32 -8.34 -17.63
N GLY A 226 0.65 -7.05 -17.63
CA GLY A 226 -0.01 -6.02 -16.80
C GLY A 226 0.71 -5.70 -15.48
N GLY A 227 1.89 -6.27 -15.24
CA GLY A 227 2.73 -5.98 -14.08
C GLY A 227 2.53 -6.96 -12.92
N SER A 228 2.99 -6.57 -11.74
CA SER A 228 2.82 -7.34 -10.52
C SER A 228 1.73 -6.74 -9.63
N LYS A 229 1.05 -7.64 -8.91
CA LYS A 229 0.06 -7.34 -7.87
C LYS A 229 0.61 -7.53 -6.46
N THR A 230 1.87 -7.89 -6.32
CA THR A 230 2.51 -8.14 -5.03
C THR A 230 3.95 -7.69 -5.09
N TYR A 231 4.28 -6.69 -4.30
CA TYR A 231 5.62 -6.12 -4.31
C TYR A 231 6.04 -5.76 -2.89
N VAL A 232 7.34 -5.76 -2.71
CA VAL A 232 8.01 -5.48 -1.44
C VAL A 232 9.04 -4.40 -1.70
N TYR A 233 9.20 -3.45 -0.80
CA TYR A 233 10.15 -2.36 -0.99
C TYR A 233 10.66 -1.79 0.32
N ASP A 234 11.83 -1.15 0.26
CA ASP A 234 12.36 -0.34 1.34
C ASP A 234 11.46 0.90 1.51
N ARG A 235 10.61 0.86 2.54
CA ARG A 235 9.65 1.91 2.82
C ARG A 235 10.35 3.15 3.36
N ARG A 236 11.45 2.98 4.10
CA ARG A 236 12.26 4.09 4.59
C ARG A 236 12.82 4.90 3.43
N GLN A 237 13.50 4.23 2.50
CA GLN A 237 14.09 4.88 1.33
C GLN A 237 13.02 5.53 0.47
N ARG A 238 11.87 4.86 0.27
CA ARG A 238 10.73 5.43 -0.46
C ARG A 238 10.22 6.74 0.17
N LEU A 239 10.14 6.81 1.50
CA LEU A 239 9.69 8.02 2.20
C LEU A 239 10.74 9.14 2.17
N LEU A 240 12.02 8.80 2.24
CA LEU A 240 13.12 9.76 2.05
C LEU A 240 13.07 10.39 0.65
N ASP A 241 12.85 9.58 -0.38
CA ASP A 241 12.75 10.09 -1.75
C ASP A 241 11.51 10.99 -1.94
N LEU A 242 10.38 10.60 -1.34
CA LEU A 242 9.19 11.44 -1.32
C LEU A 242 9.45 12.76 -0.61
N GLN A 243 10.13 12.76 0.54
CA GLN A 243 10.51 13.97 1.26
C GLN A 243 11.43 14.87 0.44
N LYS A 244 12.48 14.31 -0.18
CA LYS A 244 13.39 15.05 -1.08
C LYS A 244 12.67 15.67 -2.28
N SER A 245 11.64 15.00 -2.79
CA SER A 245 10.80 15.52 -3.89
C SER A 245 9.70 16.49 -3.43
N GLY A 246 9.65 16.86 -2.14
CA GLY A 246 8.65 17.78 -1.57
C GLY A 246 7.27 17.16 -1.34
N GLY A 247 7.15 15.83 -1.37
CA GLY A 247 5.88 15.09 -1.32
C GLY A 247 5.62 14.26 -0.06
N GLY A 248 6.48 14.31 0.96
CA GLY A 248 6.34 13.49 2.17
C GLY A 248 6.95 14.12 3.43
N SER A 249 6.50 13.65 4.59
CA SER A 249 6.96 14.06 5.93
C SER A 249 8.26 13.37 6.38
N GLY A 250 8.86 12.54 5.52
CA GLY A 250 10.00 11.69 5.86
C GLY A 250 9.58 10.33 6.46
N PRO A 251 10.56 9.52 6.89
CA PRO A 251 10.34 8.18 7.44
C PRO A 251 9.50 8.17 8.71
N GLU A 252 8.47 7.30 8.74
CA GLU A 252 7.53 7.17 9.87
C GLU A 252 8.21 6.62 11.14
N TYR A 253 9.27 5.82 10.96
CA TYR A 253 10.02 5.16 12.04
C TYR A 253 11.47 5.69 12.15
N GLY A 254 11.73 6.91 11.68
CA GLY A 254 13.06 7.52 11.71
C GLY A 254 14.10 6.73 10.91
N ASP A 255 15.26 6.49 11.52
CA ASP A 255 16.37 5.79 10.87
C ASP A 255 16.27 4.26 10.90
N THR A 256 15.29 3.71 11.62
CA THR A 256 15.11 2.26 11.72
C THR A 256 14.76 1.66 10.35
N PRO A 257 15.44 0.59 9.91
CA PRO A 257 15.09 -0.11 8.68
C PRO A 257 13.63 -0.57 8.71
N HIS A 258 12.90 -0.36 7.63
CA HIS A 258 11.54 -0.89 7.52
C HIS A 258 11.15 -1.20 6.09
N THR A 259 10.62 -2.40 5.92
CA THR A 259 10.23 -2.98 4.65
C THR A 259 8.72 -3.06 4.56
N ARG A 260 8.14 -2.58 3.45
CA ARG A 260 6.69 -2.67 3.22
C ARG A 260 6.38 -3.74 2.19
N ILE A 261 5.39 -4.56 2.52
CA ILE A 261 4.76 -5.54 1.62
C ILE A 261 3.41 -4.99 1.18
N GLU A 262 3.16 -4.93 -0.12
CA GLU A 262 1.89 -4.48 -0.68
C GLU A 262 1.22 -5.55 -1.57
N PHE A 263 -0.06 -5.76 -1.33
CA PHE A 263 -0.95 -6.61 -2.12
C PHE A 263 -1.97 -5.74 -2.86
N ARG A 264 -1.71 -5.52 -4.15
CA ARG A 264 -2.67 -4.86 -5.04
C ARG A 264 -3.72 -5.85 -5.50
N THR A 265 -4.98 -5.50 -5.31
CA THR A 265 -6.13 -6.31 -5.72
C THR A 265 -7.25 -5.42 -6.26
N ASN A 266 -8.23 -6.06 -6.86
CA ASN A 266 -9.50 -5.48 -7.23
C ASN A 266 -10.59 -6.45 -6.79
N THR A 267 -11.76 -5.94 -6.43
CA THR A 267 -12.83 -6.80 -5.92
C THR A 267 -14.19 -6.27 -6.37
N LYS A 268 -15.12 -7.20 -6.63
CA LYS A 268 -16.52 -6.89 -6.84
C LYS A 268 -17.26 -6.63 -5.53
N LYS A 269 -16.64 -6.97 -4.39
CA LYS A 269 -17.21 -6.72 -3.07
C LYS A 269 -17.21 -5.20 -2.79
N PRO A 270 -18.31 -4.66 -2.24
CA PRO A 270 -18.35 -3.27 -1.81
C PRO A 270 -17.50 -3.06 -0.54
N VAL A 271 -17.33 -1.81 -0.12
CA VAL A 271 -16.48 -1.43 1.04
C VAL A 271 -16.95 -2.13 2.32
N VAL A 272 -18.27 -2.19 2.53
CA VAL A 272 -18.87 -2.86 3.70
C VAL A 272 -18.56 -4.36 3.78
N GLU A 273 -18.15 -4.98 2.66
CA GLU A 273 -17.80 -6.40 2.59
C GLU A 273 -16.30 -6.66 2.58
N LEU A 274 -15.47 -5.62 2.72
CA LEU A 274 -14.03 -5.80 2.88
C LEU A 274 -13.62 -6.71 4.03
N PRO A 275 -14.32 -6.79 5.19
CA PRO A 275 -13.98 -7.76 6.23
C PRO A 275 -14.02 -9.22 5.75
N LYS A 276 -14.84 -9.52 4.72
CA LYS A 276 -14.98 -10.85 4.13
C LYS A 276 -13.98 -11.10 2.98
N LEU A 277 -13.01 -10.21 2.76
CA LEU A 277 -12.03 -10.37 1.68
C LEU A 277 -11.13 -11.58 1.95
N MET A 278 -10.77 -12.31 0.89
CA MET A 278 -9.85 -13.44 1.01
C MET A 278 -8.48 -12.98 1.52
N ASN A 279 -7.83 -13.82 2.32
CA ASN A 279 -6.51 -13.54 2.85
C ASN A 279 -5.45 -13.44 1.73
N HIS A 280 -4.96 -12.23 1.48
CA HIS A 280 -3.94 -11.98 0.46
C HIS A 280 -2.51 -12.21 0.95
N SER A 281 -2.24 -12.18 2.26
CA SER A 281 -0.91 -12.45 2.80
C SER A 281 -0.47 -13.91 2.58
N LYS A 282 -1.42 -14.84 2.39
CA LYS A 282 -1.16 -16.24 2.02
C LYS A 282 -0.53 -16.44 0.64
N LYS A 283 -0.49 -15.41 -0.22
CA LYS A 283 0.08 -15.51 -1.57
C LYS A 283 1.61 -15.63 -1.56
N ILE A 284 2.23 -15.16 -0.48
CA ILE A 284 3.69 -15.11 -0.34
C ILE A 284 4.12 -15.75 0.97
N GLU A 285 5.40 -16.12 0.99
CA GLU A 285 6.14 -16.47 2.18
C GLU A 285 7.33 -15.54 2.28
N ILE A 286 7.63 -15.13 3.51
CA ILE A 286 8.72 -14.21 3.82
C ILE A 286 9.50 -14.82 4.96
N PHE A 287 10.81 -14.88 4.78
CA PHE A 287 11.75 -15.47 5.72
C PHE A 287 12.78 -14.42 6.08
N ASP A 288 13.03 -14.27 7.38
CA ASP A 288 14.20 -13.54 7.86
C ASP A 288 15.39 -14.49 7.77
N ILE A 289 16.08 -14.46 6.64
CA ILE A 289 17.20 -15.36 6.38
C ILE A 289 18.42 -14.97 7.21
N ASP A 290 18.45 -13.77 7.79
CA ASP A 290 19.54 -13.33 8.66
C ASP A 290 19.37 -13.76 10.11
N ALA A 291 18.14 -14.08 10.54
CA ALA A 291 17.88 -14.65 11.85
C ALA A 291 18.35 -16.11 12.02
N GLY A 292 18.76 -16.79 10.94
CA GLY A 292 19.21 -18.18 10.98
C GLY A 292 20.65 -18.33 11.47
N ASP A 293 20.94 -19.40 12.21
CA ASP A 293 22.31 -19.72 12.62
C ASP A 293 23.12 -20.15 11.38
N PRO A 294 24.23 -19.45 11.05
CA PRO A 294 25.01 -19.76 9.86
C PRO A 294 25.49 -21.22 9.84
N PRO A 295 25.25 -21.98 8.76
CA PRO A 295 25.67 -23.38 8.66
C PRO A 295 27.19 -23.55 8.46
N GLU A 296 27.87 -22.44 8.13
CA GLU A 296 29.31 -22.31 7.92
C GLU A 296 29.76 -20.92 8.42
N GLU A 297 30.99 -20.53 8.08
CA GLU A 297 31.52 -19.18 8.30
C GLU A 297 30.55 -18.08 7.82
N ALA A 298 30.44 -17.01 8.60
CA ALA A 298 29.46 -15.95 8.37
C ALA A 298 29.51 -15.34 6.96
N HIS A 299 30.69 -15.25 6.36
CA HIS A 299 30.85 -14.73 5.00
C HIS A 299 30.36 -15.70 3.91
N HIS A 300 30.49 -17.01 4.10
CA HIS A 300 29.88 -18.01 3.20
C HIS A 300 28.36 -17.96 3.27
N TRP A 301 27.82 -17.84 4.48
CA TRP A 301 26.39 -17.66 4.68
C TRP A 301 25.88 -16.39 3.99
N ARG A 302 26.60 -15.27 4.13
CA ARG A 302 26.22 -14.02 3.46
C ARG A 302 26.22 -14.15 1.93
N LEU A 303 27.22 -14.80 1.34
CA LEU A 303 27.27 -15.06 -0.11
C LEU A 303 26.09 -15.94 -0.56
N PHE A 304 25.70 -16.91 0.26
CA PHE A 304 24.52 -17.72 -0.01
C PHE A 304 23.21 -16.91 0.09
N GLN A 305 23.06 -16.04 1.09
CA GLN A 305 21.90 -15.14 1.21
C GLN A 305 21.81 -14.22 -0.02
N ASP A 306 22.92 -13.62 -0.45
CA ASP A 306 22.99 -12.79 -1.66
C ASP A 306 22.56 -13.59 -2.91
N SER A 307 23.04 -14.83 -3.01
CA SER A 307 22.64 -15.77 -4.06
C SER A 307 21.13 -16.02 -4.02
N CYS A 308 20.56 -16.32 -2.83
CA CYS A 308 19.12 -16.53 -2.64
C CYS A 308 18.28 -15.32 -3.10
N ARG A 309 18.74 -14.09 -2.87
CA ARG A 309 18.02 -12.89 -3.34
C ARG A 309 17.92 -12.83 -4.85
N TYR A 310 19.01 -13.19 -5.54
CA TYR A 310 19.10 -13.11 -6.99
C TYR A 310 18.37 -14.26 -7.70
N ARG A 311 18.60 -15.51 -7.27
CA ARG A 311 18.14 -16.71 -7.99
C ARG A 311 17.08 -17.54 -7.23
N GLY A 312 16.74 -17.16 -6.01
CA GLY A 312 15.88 -17.94 -5.12
C GLY A 312 16.62 -19.07 -4.42
N LEU A 313 15.98 -19.66 -3.40
CA LEU A 313 16.54 -20.72 -2.56
C LEU A 313 17.06 -21.91 -3.39
N SER A 314 16.21 -22.47 -4.26
CA SER A 314 16.57 -23.68 -5.02
C SER A 314 17.80 -23.47 -5.91
N GLY A 315 17.84 -22.35 -6.65
CA GLY A 315 19.02 -22.04 -7.47
C GLY A 315 20.27 -21.72 -6.65
N ALA A 316 20.12 -21.20 -5.43
CA ALA A 316 21.25 -20.93 -4.52
C ALA A 316 21.80 -22.23 -3.94
N LEU A 317 20.94 -23.17 -3.55
CA LEU A 317 21.32 -24.51 -3.11
C LEU A 317 22.05 -25.29 -4.20
N GLU A 318 21.65 -25.15 -5.46
CA GLU A 318 22.32 -25.83 -6.59
C GLU A 318 23.78 -25.42 -6.76
N LEU A 319 24.17 -24.20 -6.35
CA LEU A 319 25.57 -23.75 -6.37
C LEU A 319 26.43 -24.36 -5.26
N LEU A 320 25.81 -24.91 -4.22
CA LEU A 320 26.55 -25.52 -3.12
C LEU A 320 27.00 -26.95 -3.48
N PRO A 321 28.14 -27.41 -2.94
CA PRO A 321 28.49 -28.82 -2.90
C PRO A 321 27.34 -29.67 -2.33
N GLU A 322 27.13 -30.86 -2.88
CA GLU A 322 26.00 -31.74 -2.54
C GLU A 322 25.86 -31.99 -1.03
N GLY A 323 26.99 -32.21 -0.33
CA GLY A 323 27.02 -32.45 1.12
C GLY A 323 26.66 -31.24 2.00
N LEU A 324 26.59 -30.02 1.44
CA LEU A 324 26.24 -28.80 2.17
C LEU A 324 24.78 -28.37 1.97
N ARG A 325 24.13 -28.80 0.87
CA ARG A 325 22.78 -28.36 0.51
C ARG A 325 21.76 -28.55 1.63
N GLY A 326 21.72 -29.74 2.22
CA GLY A 326 20.77 -30.05 3.30
C GLY A 326 20.97 -29.19 4.56
N LYS A 327 22.21 -28.80 4.89
CA LYS A 327 22.49 -27.93 6.04
C LYS A 327 21.94 -26.52 5.81
N TYR A 328 22.21 -25.95 4.64
CA TYR A 328 21.73 -24.61 4.26
C TYR A 328 20.21 -24.57 4.16
N GLU A 329 19.60 -25.58 3.55
CA GLU A 329 18.15 -25.69 3.47
C GLU A 329 17.50 -25.79 4.86
N ALA A 330 18.06 -26.61 5.76
CA ALA A 330 17.58 -26.75 7.13
C ALA A 330 17.68 -25.42 7.91
N THR A 331 18.77 -24.66 7.76
CA THR A 331 18.90 -23.33 8.38
C THR A 331 17.78 -22.40 7.91
N VAL A 332 17.51 -22.33 6.61
CA VAL A 332 16.43 -21.49 6.07
C VAL A 332 15.05 -21.94 6.56
N GLN A 333 14.79 -23.25 6.59
CA GLN A 333 13.53 -23.80 7.08
C GLN A 333 13.32 -23.52 8.57
N SER A 334 14.39 -23.45 9.36
CA SER A 334 14.30 -23.19 10.81
C SER A 334 13.73 -21.80 11.15
N VAL A 335 13.82 -20.84 10.23
CA VAL A 335 13.31 -19.46 10.40
C VAL A 335 12.02 -19.20 9.62
N GLU A 336 11.49 -20.22 8.94
CA GLU A 336 10.41 -20.07 7.94
C GLU A 336 9.11 -19.50 8.54
N SER A 337 8.76 -19.94 9.74
CA SER A 337 7.46 -19.67 10.38
C SER A 337 7.44 -18.50 11.36
N GLU A 338 8.59 -17.90 11.66
CA GLU A 338 8.68 -16.95 12.79
C GLU A 338 8.17 -15.56 12.43
N LEU A 339 8.60 -15.03 11.27
CA LEU A 339 8.33 -13.67 10.81
C LEU A 339 6.93 -13.51 10.19
N TRP A 340 6.60 -14.29 9.16
CA TRP A 340 5.39 -14.08 8.36
C TRP A 340 4.28 -15.05 8.75
N ARG A 341 3.25 -14.53 9.43
CA ARG A 341 2.12 -15.31 9.95
C ARG A 341 0.82 -14.85 9.27
N PRO A 342 0.54 -15.32 8.03
CA PRO A 342 -0.58 -14.83 7.23
C PRO A 342 -1.93 -14.82 7.95
N ASP A 343 -2.22 -15.87 8.72
CA ASP A 343 -3.50 -16.00 9.43
C ASP A 343 -3.58 -15.02 10.60
N SER A 344 -2.56 -14.96 11.45
CA SER A 344 -2.48 -13.98 12.56
C SER A 344 -2.53 -12.53 12.08
N LEU A 345 -1.95 -12.22 10.91
CA LEU A 345 -2.09 -10.90 10.29
C LEU A 345 -3.53 -10.61 9.89
N TRP A 346 -4.19 -11.59 9.25
CA TRP A 346 -5.51 -11.40 8.69
C TRP A 346 -6.63 -11.39 9.74
N GLU A 347 -6.42 -12.02 10.89
CA GLU A 347 -7.27 -11.85 12.07
C GLU A 347 -7.40 -10.38 12.50
N LYS A 348 -6.39 -9.55 12.23
CA LYS A 348 -6.41 -8.10 12.53
C LYS A 348 -7.11 -7.26 11.47
N TRP A 349 -7.42 -7.83 10.30
CA TRP A 349 -7.98 -7.09 9.18
C TRP A 349 -9.31 -6.38 9.47
N PRO A 350 -10.31 -7.01 10.14
CA PRO A 350 -11.56 -6.30 10.48
C PRO A 350 -11.32 -5.10 11.41
N GLU A 351 -10.42 -5.25 12.38
CA GLU A 351 -10.04 -4.16 13.30
C GLU A 351 -9.40 -3.00 12.54
N SER A 352 -8.47 -3.29 11.61
CA SER A 352 -7.83 -2.27 10.78
C SER A 352 -8.83 -1.47 9.93
N LEU A 353 -9.84 -2.13 9.36
CA LEU A 353 -10.89 -1.47 8.59
C LEU A 353 -11.77 -0.55 9.45
N LYS A 354 -12.07 -0.98 10.68
CA LYS A 354 -12.78 -0.15 11.65
C LYS A 354 -11.94 1.07 12.05
N ALA A 355 -10.66 0.85 12.36
CA ALA A 355 -9.74 1.91 12.76
C ALA A 355 -9.50 2.95 11.64
N SER A 356 -9.60 2.56 10.37
CA SER A 356 -9.50 3.50 9.25
C SER A 356 -10.77 4.33 9.04
N GLY A 357 -11.86 4.02 9.74
CA GLY A 357 -13.17 4.64 9.59
C GLY A 357 -13.92 4.27 8.31
N LEU A 358 -13.45 3.30 7.52
CA LEU A 358 -14.07 2.95 6.23
C LEU A 358 -15.46 2.33 6.40
N LEU A 359 -15.68 1.68 7.55
CA LEU A 359 -16.92 0.98 7.86
C LEU A 359 -17.91 1.85 8.66
N ASP A 360 -17.55 3.08 9.01
CA ASP A 360 -18.45 4.00 9.68
C ASP A 360 -19.35 4.63 8.62
N LEU A 361 -20.62 4.25 8.57
CA LEU A 361 -21.52 4.65 7.48
C LEU A 361 -22.07 6.06 7.64
N GLY A 362 -21.89 6.69 8.81
CA GLY A 362 -22.69 7.85 9.21
C GLY A 362 -24.10 7.40 9.56
N GLU A 363 -24.70 8.02 10.57
CA GLU A 363 -26.16 7.94 10.77
C GLU A 363 -26.86 8.94 9.85
#